data_AF-J9ATT6-F1
#
_entry.id   AF-J9ATT6-F1
#
_cell.length_a   1.000
_cell.length_b   1.000
_cell.length_c   1.000
_cell.angle_alpha   90.00
_cell.angle_beta   90.00
_cell.angle_gamma   90.00
#
_symmetry.space_group_name_H-M   'P 1'
#
loop_
_entity.id
_entity.type
_entity.pdbx_description
1 polymer ?
#
loop_
_entity_poly.entity_id
_entity_poly.type
_entity_poly.pdbx_seq_one_letter_code
_entity_poly.pdbx_strand_id
1 'polypeptide(L)' 'RAVGVPEKVQPFPGQILRDCLDHRLRQRGLVPSTVLFFVENSRTPLPDNCDANFLSGQRIVAR' A
#
# COMPACT_ATOMS: atom_id res chain seq x y z
N ARG A 1 5.32 9.71 -13.37
CA ARG A 1 5.36 10.78 -12.35
C ARG A 1 4.90 10.17 -11.04
N ALA A 2 5.77 10.03 -10.04
CA ALA A 2 5.33 9.55 -8.73
C ALA A 2 4.42 10.61 -8.10
N VAL A 3 3.24 10.21 -7.63
CA VAL A 3 2.33 11.11 -6.92
C VAL A 3 2.61 10.96 -5.42
N GLY A 4 3.30 11.95 -4.85
CA GLY A 4 3.55 12.03 -3.41
C GLY A 4 4.98 11.65 -2.98
N VAL A 5 5.25 11.91 -1.69
CA VAL A 5 6.51 11.60 -1.02
C VAL A 5 6.40 10.20 -0.38
N PRO A 6 7.44 9.35 -0.46
CA PRO A 6 7.46 8.08 0.26
C PRO A 6 7.25 8.28 1.77
N GLU A 7 6.41 7.45 2.37
CA GLU A 7 6.07 7.52 3.79
C GLU A 7 6.33 6.16 4.45
N LYS A 8 6.83 6.16 5.69
CA LYS A 8 6.93 4.95 6.51
C LYS A 8 5.60 4.73 7.21
N VAL A 9 5.06 3.52 7.10
CA VAL A 9 3.81 3.12 7.73
C VAL A 9 4.08 1.90 8.59
N GLN A 10 3.57 1.92 9.82
CA GLN A 10 3.63 0.78 10.74
C GLN A 10 2.24 0.12 10.76
N PRO A 11 2.08 -1.09 10.23
CA PRO A 11 0.82 -1.81 10.33
C PRO A 11 0.61 -2.38 11.73
N PHE A 12 -0.65 -2.62 12.08
CA PHE A 12 -1.00 -3.46 13.21
C PHE A 12 -0.79 -4.95 12.86
N PRO A 13 -0.55 -5.84 13.85
CA PRO A 13 -0.47 -7.27 13.61
C PRO A 13 -1.72 -7.82 12.90
N GLY A 14 -1.54 -8.54 11.79
CA GLY A 14 -2.63 -9.10 10.97
C GLY A 14 -3.40 -8.09 10.11
N GLN A 15 -2.97 -6.82 10.08
CA GLN A 15 -3.68 -5.78 9.33
C GLN A 15 -3.50 -5.97 7.82
N ILE A 16 -4.61 -5.89 7.09
CA ILE A 16 -4.60 -5.90 5.63
C ILE A 16 -3.98 -4.60 5.11
N LEU A 17 -3.09 -4.71 4.11
CA LEU A 17 -2.38 -3.60 3.48
C LEU A 17 -3.33 -2.48 3.03
N ARG A 18 -4.46 -2.85 2.41
CA ARG A 18 -5.45 -1.87 1.95
C ARG A 18 -6.03 -1.06 3.12
N ASP A 19 -6.42 -1.70 4.20
CA ASP A 19 -6.95 -1.02 5.39
C ASP A 19 -5.87 -0.15 6.06
N CYS A 20 -4.62 -0.61 6.04
CA CYS A 20 -3.48 0.13 6.54
C CYS A 20 -3.25 1.45 5.78
N LEU A 21 -3.47 1.46 4.46
CA LEU A 21 -3.21 2.60 3.59
C LEU A 21 -4.47 3.39 3.21
N ASP A 22 -5.68 2.92 3.54
CA ASP A 22 -6.97 3.52 3.15
C ASP A 22 -7.00 5.01 3.50
N HIS A 23 -6.71 5.36 4.76
CA HIS A 23 -6.73 6.74 5.23
C HIS A 23 -5.78 7.64 4.42
N ARG A 24 -4.57 7.16 4.10
CA ARG A 24 -3.56 7.90 3.35
C ARG A 24 -3.95 8.08 1.88
N LEU A 25 -4.56 7.06 1.27
CA LEU A 25 -5.08 7.15 -0.09
C LEU A 25 -6.19 8.19 -0.16
N ARG A 26 -7.15 8.16 0.77
CA ARG A 26 -8.24 9.15 0.83
C ARG A 26 -7.75 10.58 1.06
N GLN A 27 -6.75 10.77 1.92
CA GLN A 27 -6.11 12.08 2.12
C GLN A 27 -5.50 12.67 0.83
N ARG A 28 -5.14 11.81 -0.12
CA ARG A 28 -4.61 12.21 -1.44
C ARG A 28 -5.69 12.25 -2.53
N GLY A 29 -6.96 12.10 -2.17
CA GLY A 29 -8.08 12.05 -3.13
C GLY A 29 -8.14 10.78 -3.96
N LEU A 30 -7.44 9.71 -3.53
CA LEU A 30 -7.46 8.41 -4.20
C LEU A 30 -8.57 7.53 -3.61
N VAL A 31 -9.21 6.74 -4.48
CA VAL A 31 -10.20 5.75 -4.06
C VAL A 31 -9.48 4.42 -3.78
N PRO A 32 -9.48 3.91 -2.54
CA PRO A 32 -8.69 2.72 -2.19
C PRO A 32 -8.99 1.47 -3.01
N SER A 33 -10.22 1.31 -3.50
CA SER A 33 -10.63 0.17 -4.34
C SER A 33 -10.14 0.23 -5.77
N THR A 34 -9.70 1.39 -6.26
CA THR A 34 -9.16 1.55 -7.63
C THR A 34 -7.64 1.49 -7.67
N VAL A 35 -6.99 1.38 -6.51
CA VAL A 35 -5.53 1.41 -6.37
C VAL A 35 -5.01 -0.02 -6.27
N LEU A 36 -3.99 -0.31 -7.08
CA LEU A 36 -3.25 -1.56 -7.02
C LEU A 36 -1.91 -1.34 -6.32
N PHE A 37 -1.53 -2.29 -5.47
CA PHE A 37 -0.26 -2.25 -4.75
C PHE A 37 0.76 -3.19 -5.38
N PHE A 38 2.01 -2.78 -5.39
CA PHE A 38 3.13 -3.54 -5.91
C PHE A 38 4.32 -3.41 -4.96
N VAL A 39 5.09 -4.48 -4.80
CA VAL A 39 6.46 -4.32 -4.29
C VAL A 39 7.28 -3.56 -5.33
N GLU A 40 8.16 -2.66 -4.90
CA GLU A 40 9.06 -1.93 -5.79
C GLU A 40 9.81 -2.90 -6.72
N ASN A 41 9.84 -2.59 -8.01
CA ASN A 41 10.37 -3.45 -9.10
C ASN A 41 9.58 -4.73 -9.42
N SER A 42 8.53 -5.08 -8.66
CA SER A 42 7.59 -6.15 -9.05
C SER A 42 6.62 -5.68 -10.14
N ARG A 43 6.27 -6.60 -11.04
CA ARG A 43 5.19 -6.42 -12.03
C ARG A 43 3.90 -7.09 -11.60
N THR A 44 3.95 -7.95 -10.59
CA THR A 44 2.79 -8.68 -10.07
C THR A 44 2.14 -7.84 -8.97
N PRO A 45 0.82 -7.54 -9.08
CA PRO A 45 0.11 -6.83 -8.03
C PRO A 45 0.00 -7.69 -6.77
N LEU A 46 0.01 -7.04 -5.62
CA LEU A 46 -0.26 -7.66 -4.34
C LEU A 46 -1.75 -7.98 -4.21
N PRO A 47 -2.11 -9.09 -3.55
CA PRO A 47 -3.50 -9.42 -3.27
C PRO A 47 -4.19 -8.35 -2.41
N ASP A 48 -5.50 -8.19 -2.61
CA ASP A 48 -6.32 -7.25 -1.85
C ASP A 48 -6.34 -7.52 -0.33
N ASN A 49 -6.25 -8.80 0.04
CA ASN A 49 -6.21 -9.28 1.42
C ASN A 49 -4.78 -9.52 1.94
N CYS A 50 -3.77 -8.94 1.29
CA CYS A 50 -2.38 -9.09 1.70
C CYS A 50 -2.16 -8.51 3.10
N ASP A 51 -1.61 -9.30 4.03
CA ASP A 51 -1.22 -8.83 5.35
C ASP A 51 0.05 -7.95 5.23
N ALA A 52 -0.07 -6.73 5.75
CA ALA A 52 0.95 -5.71 5.68
C ALA A 52 2.24 -6.10 6.42
N ASN A 53 2.17 -6.98 7.42
CA ASN A 53 3.34 -7.42 8.18
C ASN A 53 4.30 -8.26 7.33
N PHE A 54 3.82 -9.00 6.33
CA PHE A 54 4.68 -9.73 5.38
C PHE A 54 5.49 -8.79 4.47
N LEU A 55 5.08 -7.53 4.39
CA LEU A 55 5.72 -6.49 3.58
C LEU A 55 6.68 -5.62 4.39
N SER A 56 6.90 -5.95 5.67
CA SER A 56 7.83 -5.22 6.52
C SER A 56 9.24 -5.16 5.90
N GLY A 57 9.81 -3.95 5.88
CA GLY A 57 11.11 -3.68 5.25
C GLY A 57 11.07 -3.53 3.72
N GLN A 58 9.93 -3.78 3.07
CA GLN A 58 9.77 -3.62 1.63
C GLN A 58 9.21 -2.25 1.26
N ARG A 59 9.57 -1.75 0.08
CA ARG A 59 8.99 -0.53 -0.50
C ARG A 59 7.77 -0.90 -1.33
N ILE A 60 6.62 -0.33 -0.99
CA ILE A 60 5.35 -0.58 -1.68
C ILE A 60 4.99 0.63 -2.54
N VAL A 61 4.59 0.37 -3.77
CA VAL A 61 4.16 1.36 -4.76
C VAL A 61 2.68 1.17 -5.02
N ALA A 62 1.90 2.23 -4.82
CA ALA A 62 0.51 2.32 -5.24
C ALA A 62 0.44 2.86 -6.67
N ARG A 63 -0.38 2.25 -7.52
CA ARG A 63 -0.65 2.69 -8.91
C ARG A 63 -2.14 2.75 -9.17
#